data_AF-A0A963GPK8-F1
#
_entry.id   AF-A0A963GPK8-F1
#
_cell.length_a   1.000
_cell.length_b   1.000
_cell.length_c   1.000
_cell.angle_alpha   90.00
_cell.angle_beta   90.00
_cell.angle_gamma   90.00
#
_symmetry.space_group_name_H-M   'P 1'
#
loop_
_entity.id
_entity.type
_entity.pdbx_description
1 polymer ?
#
loop_
_entity_poly.entity_id
_entity_poly.type
_entity_poly.pdbx_seq_one_letter_code
_entity_poly.pdbx_strand_id
1 'polypeptide(L)' 'MPSCEPRYPGCAHRTWSAAASEAQKTQWLQRRLAPWADRLQAIRAVTGDARWNYWCKACSSAVWTAVEFQPDRLA' A
#
# COMPACT_ATOMS: atom_id res chain seq x y z
N MET A 1 -0.76 6.81 -3.29
CA MET A 1 -0.71 8.25 -3.62
C MET A 1 0.53 8.86 -3.01
N PRO A 2 1.27 9.71 -3.75
CA PRO A 2 2.45 10.41 -3.25
C PRO A 2 2.17 11.32 -2.04
N SER A 3 0.89 11.70 -1.83
CA SER A 3 0.41 12.55 -0.73
C SER A 3 0.00 11.78 0.54
N CYS A 4 0.25 10.47 0.63
CA CYS A 4 -0.04 9.69 1.84
C CYS A 4 0.84 10.15 3.00
N GLU A 5 0.26 10.35 4.20
CA GLU A 5 0.96 10.59 5.46
C GLU A 5 2.21 9.70 5.56
N PRO A 6 3.43 10.27 5.65
CA PRO A 6 4.67 9.49 5.61
C PRO A 6 4.77 8.43 6.70
N ARG A 7 4.12 8.65 7.85
CA ARG A 7 4.12 7.70 8.96
C ARG A 7 3.14 6.55 8.76
N TYR A 8 2.28 6.60 7.73
CA TYR A 8 1.29 5.55 7.49
C TYR A 8 1.97 4.25 6.99
N PRO A 9 1.79 3.12 7.70
CA PRO A 9 2.47 1.87 7.36
C PRO A 9 1.83 1.13 6.19
N GLY A 10 0.58 1.43 5.82
CA GLY A 10 -0.15 0.69 4.78
C GLY A 10 0.42 0.86 3.36
N CYS A 11 1.32 1.83 3.15
CA CYS A 11 1.94 2.10 1.86
C CYS A 11 3.48 2.08 1.95
N ALA A 12 4.07 0.95 2.36
CA ALA A 12 5.52 0.80 2.57
C ALA A 12 6.37 1.11 1.30
N HIS A 13 5.89 0.73 0.11
CA HIS A 13 6.58 0.98 -1.16
C HIS A 13 6.03 2.20 -1.92
N ARG A 14 5.51 3.22 -1.22
CA ARG A 14 4.87 4.41 -1.83
C ARG A 14 5.75 5.18 -2.82
N THR A 15 7.07 5.11 -2.68
CA THR A 15 8.04 5.80 -3.55
C THR A 15 8.42 4.98 -4.79
N TRP A 16 8.00 3.73 -4.85
CA TRP A 16 8.36 2.85 -5.96
C TRP A 16 7.44 3.05 -7.14
N SER A 17 7.99 2.92 -8.35
CA SER A 17 7.17 2.82 -9.55
C SER A 17 6.37 1.51 -9.54
N ALA A 18 5.30 1.45 -10.33
CA ALA A 18 4.52 0.23 -10.51
C ALA A 18 5.41 -0.92 -11.02
N ALA A 19 6.29 -0.63 -12.00
CA ALA A 19 7.22 -1.59 -12.58
C ALA A 19 8.26 -2.09 -11.57
N ALA A 20 8.84 -1.21 -10.75
CA ALA A 20 9.80 -1.62 -9.72
C ALA A 20 9.14 -2.52 -8.66
N SER A 21 7.92 -2.18 -8.23
CA SER A 21 7.15 -3.00 -7.29
C SER A 21 6.78 -4.35 -7.89
N GLU A 22 6.41 -4.38 -9.16
CA GLU A 22 6.10 -5.62 -9.87
C GLU A 22 7.34 -6.51 -10.01
N ALA A 23 8.46 -5.97 -10.50
CA ALA A 23 9.70 -6.73 -10.70
C ALA A 23 10.18 -7.38 -9.40
N GLN A 24 10.16 -6.65 -8.27
CA GLN A 24 10.54 -7.21 -6.97
C GLN A 24 9.64 -8.39 -6.57
N LYS A 25 8.32 -8.24 -6.69
CA LYS A 25 7.35 -9.28 -6.32
C LYS A 25 7.47 -10.50 -7.23
N THR A 26 7.61 -10.29 -8.53
CA THR A 26 7.79 -11.36 -9.51
C THR A 26 9.06 -12.15 -9.23
N GLN A 27 10.19 -11.49 -8.98
CA GLN A 27 11.44 -12.16 -8.65
C GLN A 27 11.34 -12.96 -7.35
N TRP A 28 10.63 -12.44 -6.34
CA TRP A 28 10.39 -13.17 -5.10
C TRP A 28 9.52 -14.42 -5.33
N LEU A 29 8.41 -14.27 -6.08
CA LEU A 29 7.49 -15.35 -6.40
C LEU A 29 8.17 -16.45 -7.22
N GLN A 30 8.95 -16.10 -8.24
CA GLN A 30 9.68 -17.08 -9.06
C GLN A 30 10.62 -17.94 -8.21
N ARG A 31 11.38 -17.31 -7.30
CA ARG A 31 12.26 -18.04 -6.38
C ARG A 31 11.48 -18.94 -5.43
N ARG A 32 10.36 -18.46 -4.90
CA ARG A 32 9.58 -19.20 -3.92
C ARG A 32 8.79 -20.36 -4.53
N LEU A 33 8.33 -20.19 -5.77
CA LEU A 33 7.44 -21.11 -6.47
C LEU A 33 8.15 -22.01 -7.48
N ALA A 34 9.48 -21.88 -7.63
CA ALA A 34 10.28 -22.71 -8.54
C ALA A 34 9.96 -24.21 -8.48
N PRO A 35 9.73 -24.84 -7.30
CA PRO A 35 9.40 -26.27 -7.25
C PRO A 35 8.08 -26.68 -7.92
N TRP A 36 7.19 -25.73 -8.22
CA TRP A 36 5.87 -25.97 -8.82
C TRP A 36 5.70 -25.25 -10.15
N ALA A 37 6.80 -24.81 -10.78
CA ALA A 37 6.75 -23.98 -11.99
C ALA A 37 6.00 -24.66 -13.14
N ASP A 38 6.03 -26.00 -13.22
CA ASP A 38 5.33 -26.82 -14.21
C ASP A 38 3.82 -26.94 -13.96
N ARG A 39 3.35 -26.59 -12.76
CA ARG A 39 1.95 -26.75 -12.35
C ARG A 39 1.18 -25.44 -12.21
N LEU A 40 1.88 -24.31 -12.25
CA LEU A 40 1.30 -22.99 -12.01
C LEU A 40 1.20 -22.20 -13.31
N GLN A 41 0.05 -21.54 -13.48
CA GLN A 41 -0.09 -20.51 -14.51
C GLN A 41 0.69 -19.25 -14.11
N ALA A 42 1.10 -18.48 -15.12
CA ALA A 42 1.81 -17.23 -14.91
C ALA A 42 0.97 -16.24 -14.07
N ILE A 43 1.53 -15.79 -12.94
CA ILE A 43 0.93 -14.75 -12.10
C ILE A 43 1.05 -13.41 -12.81
N ARG A 44 -0.05 -12.65 -12.87
CA ARG A 44 -0.12 -11.36 -13.54
C ARG A 44 -0.27 -10.24 -12.52
N ALA A 45 0.43 -9.13 -12.73
CA ALA A 45 0.27 -7.94 -11.91
C ALA A 45 -1.01 -7.18 -12.25
N VAL A 46 -1.55 -6.47 -11.26
CA VAL A 46 -2.63 -5.50 -11.45
C VAL A 46 -2.03 -4.24 -12.09
N THR A 47 -2.66 -3.75 -13.15
CA THR A 47 -2.21 -2.62 -13.96
C THR A 47 -3.12 -1.40 -13.81
N GLY A 48 -2.62 -0.24 -14.23
CA GLY A 48 -3.41 1.00 -14.31
C GLY A 48 -4.07 1.41 -13.00
N ASP A 49 -5.29 1.94 -13.12
CA ASP A 49 -6.04 2.53 -12.00
C ASP A 49 -6.51 1.51 -10.96
N ALA A 50 -6.63 0.24 -11.34
CA ALA A 50 -7.01 -0.85 -10.44
C ALA A 50 -5.97 -1.09 -9.32
N ARG A 51 -4.78 -0.51 -9.43
CA ARG A 51 -3.76 -0.51 -8.36
C ARG A 51 -4.11 0.41 -7.18
N TRP A 52 -5.04 1.33 -7.38
CA TRP A 52 -5.46 2.30 -6.38
C TRP A 52 -6.84 1.94 -5.84
N ASN A 53 -7.16 2.45 -4.64
CA ASN A 53 -8.48 2.32 -4.02
C ASN A 53 -9.01 0.86 -3.89
N TYR A 54 -8.09 -0.11 -3.84
CA TYR A 54 -8.43 -1.52 -3.77
C TYR A 54 -8.92 -1.98 -2.39
N TRP A 55 -8.77 -1.14 -1.35
CA TRP A 55 -9.31 -1.40 -0.01
C TRP A 55 -10.75 -0.91 0.08
N CYS A 56 -11.67 -1.82 0.38
CA CYS A 56 -13.08 -1.51 0.62
C CYS A 56 -13.42 -1.21 2.09
N LYS A 57 -12.47 -1.43 3.00
CA LYS A 57 -12.61 -1.20 4.44
C LYS A 57 -11.27 -0.77 5.03
N ALA A 58 -11.30 0.14 6.00
CA ALA A 58 -10.15 0.50 6.82
C ALA A 58 -10.50 0.38 8.31
N CYS A 59 -9.51 0.01 9.13
CA CYS A 59 -9.60 0.10 10.58
C CYS A 59 -8.68 1.23 11.03
N SER A 60 -9.24 2.21 11.73
CA SER A 60 -8.50 3.35 12.27
C SER A 60 -8.45 3.24 13.78
N SER A 61 -7.27 3.45 14.35
CA SER A 61 -7.12 3.62 15.79
C SER A 61 -7.42 5.06 16.16
N ALA A 62 -8.29 5.26 17.14
CA ALA A 62 -8.50 6.57 17.75
C ALA A 62 -7.66 6.66 19.03
N VAL A 63 -6.99 7.78 19.22
CA VAL A 63 -6.28 8.13 20.45
C VAL A 63 -6.80 9.46 20.95
N TRP A 64 -6.97 9.58 22.27
CA TRP A 64 -7.36 10.84 22.87
C TRP A 64 -6.17 11.81 22.87
N THR A 65 -6.39 13.02 22.37
CA THR A 65 -5.44 14.12 22.45
C THR A 65 -6.14 15.27 23.16
N ALA A 66 -5.67 15.63 24.36
CA ALA A 66 -6.13 16.85 25.01
C ALA A 66 -5.68 18.05 24.17
N VAL A 67 -6.64 18.80 23.64
CA VAL A 67 -6.38 20.09 23.02
C VAL A 67 -6.86 21.17 23.96
N GLU A 68 -6.01 22.17 24.20
CA GLU A 68 -6.40 23.35 24.94
C GLU A 68 -7.41 24.13 24.11
N PHE A 69 -8.55 24.47 24.70
CA PHE A 69 -9.57 25.25 24.02
C PHE A 69 -9.03 26.66 23.77
N GLN A 70 -8.82 27.01 22.50
CA GLN A 70 -8.42 28.35 22.05
C GLN A 70 -9.66 29.10 21.51
N PRO A 71 -10.24 30.03 22.29
CA PRO A 71 -11.49 30.72 21.92
C PRO A 71 -11.35 31.67 20.72
N ASP A 72 -10.12 32.00 20.31
CA ASP A 72 -9.78 32.93 19.23
C ASP A 72 -9.73 32.30 17.83
N ARG A 73 -9.88 30.97 17.72
CA ARG A 73 -9.83 30.23 16.44
C ARG A 73 -11.16 30.08 15.69
N LEU A 74 -12.21 30.76 16.15
CA LEU A 74 -13.55 30.76 15.53
C LEU A 74 -13.94 32.09 14.87
N ALA A 75 -12.97 32.99 14.62
CA ALA A 75 -13.20 34.20 13.82
C ALA A 75 -12.96 33.96 12.32
#